data_AF-A0A842N2A3-F1
#
_entry.id   AF-A0A842N2A3-F1
#
_cell.length_a   1.000
_cell.length_b   1.000
_cell.length_c   1.000
_cell.angle_alpha   90.00
_cell.angle_beta   90.00
_cell.angle_gamma   90.00
#
_symmetry.space_group_name_H-M   'P 1'
#
loop_
_entity.id
_entity.type
_entity.pdbx_description
1 polymer ?
#
loop_
_entity_poly.entity_id
_entity_poly.type
_entity_poly.pdbx_seq_one_letter_code
_entity_poly.pdbx_strand_id
1 'polypeptide(L)' 'MAEEIIGGKPVTITKDGDKIKLEFHPAAKDAKHPKSVSFQITLSNADLTKIKKSL' A
#
# COMPACT_ATOMS: atom_id res chain seq x y z
N MET A 1 -11.69 2.31 -2.10
CA MET A 1 -10.34 2.89 -1.95
C MET A 1 -10.32 3.58 -0.61
N ALA A 2 -9.62 3.03 0.36
CA ALA A 2 -9.42 3.66 1.66
C ALA A 2 -7.99 4.20 1.68
N GLU A 3 -7.85 5.48 2.06
CA GLU A 3 -6.56 6.12 2.26
C GLU A 3 -6.16 5.89 3.73
N GLU A 4 -5.08 5.18 3.95
CA GLU A 4 -4.58 4.76 5.27
C GLU A 4 -3.14 5.28 5.45
N ILE A 5 -2.65 5.31 6.69
CA ILE A 5 -1.25 5.64 6.98
C ILE A 5 -0.52 4.38 7.45
N ILE A 6 0.48 3.93 6.66
CA ILE A 6 1.34 2.79 7.02
C ILE A 6 2.78 3.27 7.04
N GLY A 7 3.48 3.08 8.18
CA GLY A 7 4.88 3.49 8.32
C GLY A 7 5.10 5.00 8.12
N GLY A 8 4.10 5.83 8.46
CA GLY A 8 4.14 7.28 8.25
C GLY A 8 3.97 7.74 6.80
N LYS A 9 3.60 6.84 5.88
CA LYS A 9 3.32 7.17 4.48
C LYS A 9 1.83 7.00 4.17
N PRO A 10 1.23 7.88 3.35
CA PRO A 10 -0.12 7.66 2.82
C PRO A 10 -0.14 6.46 1.89
N VAL A 11 -1.13 5.59 2.05
CA VAL A 11 -1.30 4.36 1.28
C VAL A 11 -2.74 4.26 0.79
N THR A 12 -2.89 4.03 -0.51
CA THR A 12 -4.17 3.59 -1.07
C THR A 12 -4.21 2.07 -1.08
N ILE A 13 -5.23 1.49 -0.42
CA ILE A 13 -5.47 0.04 -0.40
C ILE A 13 -6.61 -0.30 -1.37
N THR A 14 -6.33 -1.19 -2.31
CA THR A 14 -7.30 -1.67 -3.30
C THR A 14 -7.33 -3.20 -3.28
N LYS A 15 -8.53 -3.77 -3.16
CA LYS A 15 -8.74 -5.21 -3.33
C LYS A 15 -9.03 -5.48 -4.80
N ASP A 16 -8.19 -6.30 -5.42
CA ASP A 16 -8.30 -6.71 -6.83
C ASP A 16 -8.45 -8.23 -6.88
N GLY A 17 -9.70 -8.69 -6.88
CA GLY A 17 -10.03 -10.12 -6.71
C GLY A 17 -9.48 -10.70 -5.40
N ASP A 18 -8.59 -11.70 -5.54
CA ASP A 18 -7.88 -12.37 -4.43
C ASP A 18 -6.54 -11.73 -4.05
N LYS A 19 -6.22 -10.58 -4.65
CA LYS A 19 -5.00 -9.83 -4.39
C LYS A 19 -5.31 -8.52 -3.68
N ILE A 20 -4.36 -8.07 -2.86
CA ILE A 20 -4.37 -6.75 -2.24
C ILE A 20 -3.27 -5.92 -2.86
N LYS A 21 -3.65 -4.83 -3.50
CA LYS A 21 -2.73 -3.82 -4.03
C LYS A 21 -2.60 -2.69 -3.01
N LEU A 22 -1.36 -2.35 -2.68
CA LEU A 22 -0.98 -1.26 -1.79
C LEU A 22 -0.15 -0.25 -2.61
N GLU A 23 -0.64 0.97 -2.73
CA GLU A 23 0.04 2.07 -3.41
C GLU A 23 0.47 3.10 -2.37
N PHE A 24 1.78 3.26 -2.21
CA PHE A 24 2.37 4.22 -1.30
C PHE A 24 2.61 5.54 -2.02
N HIS A 25 2.20 6.62 -1.39
CA HIS A 25 2.35 7.98 -1.88
C HIS A 25 3.46 8.73 -1.12
N PRO A 26 3.98 9.85 -1.66
CA PRO A 26 4.94 10.68 -0.96
C PRO A 26 4.37 11.15 0.39
N ALA A 27 5.20 11.14 1.44
CA ALA A 27 4.82 11.61 2.77
C ALA A 27 4.99 13.13 2.95
N ALA A 28 5.58 13.81 1.98
CA ALA A 28 5.86 15.23 2.08
C ALA A 28 4.56 16.04 1.89
N LYS A 29 4.26 16.91 2.86
CA LYS A 29 3.09 17.82 2.82
C LYS A 29 3.09 18.72 1.58
N ASP A 30 4.27 19.06 1.07
CA ASP A 30 4.48 19.92 -0.11
C ASP A 30 4.95 19.14 -1.34
N ALA A 31 4.66 17.84 -1.42
CA ALA A 31 4.96 17.08 -2.61
C ALA A 31 4.27 17.71 -3.83
N LYS A 32 5.03 18.01 -4.89
CA LYS A 32 4.50 18.56 -6.15
C LYS A 32 3.40 17.66 -6.75
N HIS A 33 3.48 16.36 -6.48
CA HIS A 33 2.50 15.36 -6.88
C HIS A 33 2.17 14.44 -5.69
N PRO A 34 1.29 14.87 -4.76
CA PRO A 34 1.05 14.17 -3.49
C PRO A 34 0.32 12.83 -3.69
N LYS A 35 -0.37 12.65 -4.83
CA LYS A 35 -1.03 11.39 -5.21
C LYS A 35 -0.21 10.52 -6.15
N SER A 36 1.04 10.88 -6.44
CA SER A 36 1.90 10.04 -7.27
C SER A 36 2.18 8.72 -6.55
N VAL A 37 2.28 7.63 -7.29
CA VAL A 37 2.68 6.34 -6.72
C VAL A 37 4.20 6.35 -6.57
N SER A 38 4.68 6.42 -5.35
CA SER A 38 6.13 6.31 -5.04
C SER A 38 6.59 4.86 -5.06
N PHE A 39 5.73 3.97 -4.57
CA PHE A 39 5.98 2.54 -4.51
C PHE A 39 4.65 1.80 -4.56
N GLN A 40 4.62 0.64 -5.20
CA GLN A 40 3.44 -0.21 -5.25
C GLN A 40 3.86 -1.64 -4.98
N ILE A 41 3.06 -2.35 -4.19
CA ILE A 41 3.15 -3.80 -4.04
C ILE A 41 1.76 -4.43 -4.21
N THR A 42 1.73 -5.56 -4.89
CA THR A 42 0.53 -6.39 -5.01
C THR A 42 0.81 -7.71 -4.30
N LEU A 43 0.04 -8.01 -3.26
CA LEU A 43 0.18 -9.20 -2.44
C LEU A 43 -0.96 -10.17 -2.76
N SER A 44 -0.63 -11.44 -3.00
CA SER A 44 -1.63 -12.50 -3.03
C SER A 44 -2.01 -12.94 -1.62
N ASN A 45 -3.14 -13.62 -1.46
CA ASN A 45 -3.48 -14.29 -0.20
C ASN A 45 -2.40 -15.26 0.29
N ALA A 46 -1.66 -15.91 -0.62
CA ALA A 46 -0.55 -16.78 -0.27
C ALA A 46 0.62 -15.98 0.36
N ASP A 47 0.93 -14.81 -0.20
CA ASP A 47 1.99 -13.93 0.33
C ASP A 47 1.62 -13.39 1.71
N LEU A 48 0.36 -12.95 1.88
CA LEU A 48 -0.16 -12.51 3.18
C LEU A 48 -0.07 -13.62 4.23
N THR A 49 -0.34 -14.87 3.84
CA THR A 49 -0.22 -16.02 4.74
C THR A 49 1.22 -16.27 5.15
N LYS A 50 2.19 -16.15 4.23
CA LYS A 50 3.62 -16.28 4.54
C LYS A 50 4.09 -15.20 5.50
N ILE A 51 3.70 -13.95 5.28
CA ILE A 51 4.04 -12.82 6.16
C ILE A 51 3.49 -13.06 7.56
N LYS A 52 2.20 -13.41 7.68
CA LYS A 52 1.56 -13.69 8.98
C LYS A 52 2.19 -14.85 9.76
N LYS A 53 2.77 -15.84 9.06
CA LYS A 53 3.50 -16.96 9.70
C LYS A 53 4.91 -16.57 10.17
N SER A 54 5.45 -15.47 9.65
CA SER A 54 6.81 -15.01 9.94
C SER A 54 6.85 -13.91 11.01
N LEU A 55 5.68 -13.56 11.56
CA LEU A 55 5.46 -12.63 12.66
C LEU A 55 4.96 -13.42 13.88
#